data_AF-A0A7X6ZQ74-F1
#
_entry.id   AF-A0A7X6ZQ74-F1
#
_cell.length_a   1.000
_cell.length_b   1.000
_cell.length_c   1.000
_cell.angle_alpha   90.00
_cell.angle_beta   90.00
_cell.angle_gamma   90.00
#
_symmetry.space_group_name_H-M   'P 1'
#
loop_
_entity.id
_entity.type
_entity.pdbx_description
1 polymer ?
#
loop_
_entity_poly.entity_id
_entity_poly.type
_entity_poly.pdbx_seq_one_letter_code
_entity_poly.pdbx_strand_id
1 'polypeptide(L)'
;MKKNILILTLLALVATAPAFAATEGPYTYIIRDGQAVITRFDSSWSGSPIITNELGGCPVASIGDIAFFACMSLTSISIPDSVTNIGSQAFIWCDALTSVTLGKGVSHIGSEAFSENLSLASIEVHPDNLHYVSRDSALFNKALTTIIQYPCARSGAYTIPDTVTTIGKSSFFASINLTAITIPDSVTTIEMSGFGYCRSLTSLTIPNSVTNIGMSAFAGCSSLVSVTLPHAITSLEANTFYQCESLTSITIPAGVTNIGECAFWICDSLTAVYFDGDAPAADNDAFFDSPATLYYLPGSSGWDATFSYRPTALWLPKITLSSHNPQNGKFTLSCFWSVGQPVAIQATTSLTNPQWQTIHAATIPASGTIDYEDPDSATHSSRFYRILIRI
;
A
#
# COMPACT_ATOMS: atom_id res chain seq x y z
N MET A 1 -10.13 63.25 50.29
CA MET A 1 -10.59 61.88 50.61
C MET A 1 -10.89 61.15 49.30
N LYS A 2 -9.92 60.39 48.76
CA LYS A 2 -10.12 59.46 47.63
C LYS A 2 -9.91 58.05 48.19
N LYS A 3 -10.96 57.24 48.25
CA LYS A 3 -10.87 55.80 48.57
C LYS A 3 -10.80 55.04 47.24
N ASN A 4 -9.63 54.49 46.94
CA ASN A 4 -9.46 53.50 45.88
C ASN A 4 -10.14 52.20 46.33
N ILE A 5 -11.17 51.77 45.62
CA ILE A 5 -11.77 50.45 45.76
C ILE A 5 -11.07 49.55 44.74
N LEU A 6 -10.23 48.64 45.24
CA LEU A 6 -9.68 47.53 44.45
C LEU A 6 -10.84 46.56 44.18
N ILE A 7 -11.20 46.38 42.91
CA ILE A 7 -12.04 45.27 42.47
C ILE A 7 -11.13 44.03 42.41
N LEU A 8 -11.24 43.16 43.40
CA LEU A 8 -10.64 41.83 43.38
C LEU A 8 -11.48 40.96 42.42
N THR A 9 -11.01 40.76 41.19
CA THR A 9 -11.54 39.69 40.33
C THR A 9 -11.13 38.35 40.94
N LEU A 10 -12.10 37.65 41.53
CA LEU A 10 -11.95 36.28 42.02
C LEU A 10 -11.76 35.36 40.80
N LEU A 11 -10.50 35.09 40.43
CA LEU A 11 -10.17 34.04 39.49
C LEU A 11 -10.41 32.70 40.22
N ALA A 12 -11.58 32.10 40.03
CA ALA A 12 -11.82 30.75 40.50
C ALA A 12 -10.90 29.81 39.72
N LEU A 13 -9.81 29.39 40.37
CA LEU A 13 -9.01 28.26 39.93
C LEU A 13 -9.92 27.03 39.99
N VAL A 14 -10.52 26.65 38.85
CA VAL A 14 -11.21 25.37 38.72
C VAL A 14 -10.11 24.31 38.76
N ALA A 15 -9.80 23.83 39.96
CA ALA A 15 -9.08 22.59 40.10
C ALA A 15 -9.93 21.51 39.44
N THR A 16 -9.49 21.00 38.29
CA THR A 16 -10.08 19.82 37.67
C THR A 16 -9.90 18.66 38.65
N ALA A 17 -10.96 18.31 39.38
CA ALA A 17 -11.00 17.05 40.10
C ALA A 17 -10.68 15.92 39.11
N PRO A 18 -9.93 14.88 39.52
CA PRO A 18 -9.71 13.73 38.64
C PRO A 18 -11.07 13.23 38.17
N ALA A 19 -11.25 13.12 36.84
CA ALA A 19 -12.49 12.63 36.27
C ALA A 19 -12.66 11.18 36.71
N PHE A 20 -13.52 10.95 37.71
CA PHE A 20 -13.82 9.59 38.17
C PHE A 20 -14.59 8.87 37.07
N ALA A 21 -14.10 7.69 36.69
CA ALA A 21 -14.82 6.84 35.76
C ALA A 21 -16.13 6.35 36.40
N ALA A 22 -17.22 6.55 35.68
CA ALA A 22 -18.56 6.05 36.04
C ALA A 22 -18.95 4.91 35.09
N THR A 23 -19.97 4.15 35.49
CA THR A 23 -20.52 3.06 34.67
C THR A 23 -22.02 3.23 34.51
N GLU A 24 -22.53 3.02 33.31
CA GLU A 24 -23.96 3.00 32.99
C GLU A 24 -24.22 2.00 31.87
N GLY A 25 -25.04 0.98 32.15
CA GLY A 25 -25.19 -0.16 31.27
C GLY A 25 -23.82 -0.83 30.99
N PRO A 26 -23.49 -1.14 29.72
CA PRO A 26 -22.22 -1.75 29.37
C PRO A 26 -21.07 -0.74 29.24
N TYR A 27 -21.30 0.55 29.49
CA TYR A 27 -20.32 1.61 29.24
C TYR A 27 -19.62 2.03 30.53
N THR A 28 -18.29 2.05 30.50
CA THR A 28 -17.47 2.87 31.39
C THR A 28 -17.17 4.19 30.70
N TYR A 29 -17.37 5.30 31.38
CA TYR A 29 -17.20 6.64 30.81
C TYR A 29 -16.65 7.64 31.82
N ILE A 30 -16.16 8.77 31.33
CA ILE A 30 -15.80 9.95 32.13
C ILE A 30 -16.55 11.17 31.62
N ILE A 31 -16.81 12.13 32.49
CA ILE A 31 -17.31 13.44 32.10
C ILE A 31 -16.14 14.42 31.99
N ARG A 32 -15.99 15.05 30.83
CA ARG A 32 -15.04 16.15 30.58
C ARG A 32 -15.80 17.31 29.97
N ASP A 33 -15.68 18.49 30.56
CA ASP A 33 -16.29 19.72 30.06
C ASP A 33 -17.81 19.60 29.78
N GLY A 34 -18.52 18.83 30.63
CA GLY A 34 -19.96 18.61 30.50
C GLY A 34 -20.37 17.60 29.42
N GLN A 35 -19.42 16.87 28.84
CA GLN A 35 -19.67 15.82 27.84
C GLN A 35 -19.17 14.46 28.32
N ALA A 36 -19.90 13.41 27.97
CA ALA A 36 -19.49 12.04 28.25
C ALA A 36 -18.52 11.53 27.18
N VAL A 37 -17.44 10.90 27.63
CA VAL A 37 -16.46 10.17 26.82
C VAL A 37 -16.52 8.71 27.22
N ILE A 38 -16.93 7.84 26.29
CA ILE A 38 -16.90 6.38 26.51
C ILE A 38 -15.43 5.95 26.51
N THR A 39 -14.96 5.37 27.61
CA THR A 39 -13.57 4.93 27.76
C THR A 39 -13.42 3.42 27.67
N ARG A 40 -14.49 2.66 27.92
CA ARG A 40 -14.50 1.20 27.76
C ARG A 40 -15.93 0.67 27.61
N PHE A 41 -16.09 -0.34 26.77
CA PHE A 41 -17.27 -1.18 26.67
C PHE A 41 -17.05 -2.54 27.34
N ASP A 42 -18.05 -3.02 28.08
CA ASP A 42 -18.06 -4.37 28.65
C ASP A 42 -18.40 -5.40 27.56
N SER A 43 -17.39 -6.10 27.04
CA SER A 43 -17.54 -7.08 25.96
C SER A 43 -18.36 -8.32 26.36
N SER A 44 -18.63 -8.52 27.65
CA SER A 44 -19.51 -9.59 28.13
C SER A 44 -21.00 -9.27 27.94
N TRP A 45 -21.33 -8.04 27.56
CA TRP A 45 -22.69 -7.61 27.30
C TRP A 45 -23.33 -8.40 26.15
N SER A 46 -24.52 -8.95 26.41
CA SER A 46 -25.23 -9.83 25.48
C SER A 46 -26.26 -9.11 24.59
N GLY A 47 -26.53 -7.83 24.83
CA GLY A 47 -27.43 -7.02 24.00
C GLY A 47 -26.71 -6.38 22.81
N SER A 48 -27.46 -5.93 21.80
CA SER A 48 -26.90 -5.11 20.73
C SER A 48 -26.47 -3.75 21.28
N PRO A 49 -25.19 -3.37 21.21
CA PRO A 49 -24.76 -2.10 21.75
C PRO A 49 -25.21 -0.96 20.82
N ILE A 50 -26.02 -0.08 21.40
CA ILE A 50 -26.40 1.19 20.80
C ILE A 50 -25.69 2.25 21.63
N ILE A 51 -24.80 3.03 21.01
CA ILE A 51 -24.21 4.19 21.68
C ILE A 51 -25.35 5.15 22.00
N THR A 52 -25.57 5.39 23.31
CA THR A 52 -26.64 6.26 23.77
C THR A 52 -26.30 7.72 23.48
N ASN A 53 -27.32 8.58 23.35
CA ASN A 53 -27.08 10.02 23.19
C ASN A 53 -26.58 10.68 24.48
N GLU A 54 -26.84 10.05 25.64
CA GLU A 54 -26.47 10.55 26.96
C GLU A 54 -25.91 9.41 27.84
N LEU A 55 -24.94 9.75 28.69
CA LEU A 55 -24.43 8.92 29.78
C LEU A 55 -24.20 9.82 31.00
N GLY A 56 -24.70 9.41 32.17
CA GLY A 56 -24.61 10.21 33.39
C GLY A 56 -25.33 11.57 33.27
N GLY A 57 -26.37 11.64 32.43
CA GLY A 57 -27.10 12.88 32.11
C GLY A 57 -26.31 13.90 31.28
N CYS A 58 -25.15 13.51 30.71
CA CYS A 58 -24.36 14.34 29.82
C CYS A 58 -24.38 13.77 28.40
N PRO A 59 -24.38 14.61 27.35
CA PRO A 59 -24.34 14.14 25.97
C PRO A 59 -23.07 13.34 25.68
N VAL A 60 -23.21 12.20 25.00
CA VAL A 60 -22.06 11.41 24.54
C VAL A 60 -21.47 12.07 23.32
N ALA A 61 -20.29 12.68 23.50
CA ALA A 61 -19.60 13.42 22.44
C ALA A 61 -18.40 12.65 21.87
N SER A 62 -17.88 11.66 22.58
CA SER A 62 -16.66 10.97 22.17
C SER A 62 -16.62 9.51 22.58
N ILE A 63 -15.99 8.72 21.72
CA ILE A 63 -15.56 7.36 22.00
C ILE A 63 -14.04 7.42 22.08
N GLY A 64 -13.48 7.03 23.22
CA GLY A 64 -12.06 7.07 23.49
C GLY A 64 -11.28 6.03 22.71
N ASP A 65 -9.96 6.15 22.74
CA ASP A 65 -9.06 5.16 22.19
C ASP A 65 -9.35 3.79 22.82
N ILE A 66 -9.22 2.72 22.03
CA ILE A 66 -9.40 1.31 22.44
C ILE A 66 -10.70 0.99 23.20
N ALA A 67 -11.72 1.86 23.15
CA ALA A 67 -12.91 1.74 23.99
C ALA A 67 -13.71 0.45 23.74
N PHE A 68 -13.73 -0.06 22.51
CA PHE A 68 -14.37 -1.32 22.10
C PHE A 68 -13.32 -2.31 21.54
N PHE A 69 -12.06 -2.20 21.98
CA PHE A 69 -11.00 -3.10 21.54
C PHE A 69 -11.39 -4.57 21.69
N ALA A 70 -11.19 -5.34 20.61
CA ALA A 70 -11.43 -6.79 20.56
C ALA A 70 -12.83 -7.23 21.04
N CYS A 71 -13.86 -6.43 20.74
CA CYS A 71 -15.25 -6.79 21.07
C CYS A 71 -15.79 -7.87 20.13
N MET A 72 -15.42 -9.13 20.39
CA MET A 72 -15.72 -10.29 19.55
C MET A 72 -17.22 -10.64 19.44
N SER A 73 -18.08 -10.07 20.29
CA SER A 73 -19.54 -10.25 20.25
C SER A 73 -20.26 -9.13 19.51
N LEU A 74 -19.58 -8.02 19.21
CA LEU A 74 -20.16 -6.84 18.57
C LEU A 74 -20.45 -7.15 17.10
N THR A 75 -21.73 -7.23 16.71
CA THR A 75 -22.12 -7.58 15.33
C THR A 75 -22.43 -6.37 14.45
N SER A 76 -22.89 -5.28 15.05
CA SER A 76 -23.17 -4.01 14.37
C SER A 76 -23.11 -2.86 15.36
N ILE A 77 -22.82 -1.65 14.89
CA ILE A 77 -22.86 -0.47 15.74
C ILE A 77 -23.33 0.77 14.98
N SER A 78 -24.17 1.56 15.66
CA SER A 78 -24.61 2.87 15.19
C SER A 78 -24.03 3.97 16.07
N ILE A 79 -23.24 4.84 15.47
CA ILE A 79 -22.63 6.00 16.12
C ILE A 79 -23.56 7.20 15.91
N PRO A 80 -24.18 7.76 16.97
CA PRO A 80 -25.20 8.79 16.84
C PRO A 80 -24.62 10.16 16.47
N ASP A 81 -25.51 11.07 16.07
CA ASP A 81 -25.18 12.45 15.68
C ASP A 81 -24.50 13.27 16.78
N SER A 82 -24.64 12.88 18.05
CA SER A 82 -24.00 13.58 19.18
C SER A 82 -22.48 13.32 19.25
N VAL A 83 -22.01 12.19 18.70
CA VAL A 83 -20.60 11.81 18.75
C VAL A 83 -19.83 12.56 17.67
N THR A 84 -18.83 13.32 18.08
CA THR A 84 -17.96 14.08 17.18
C THR A 84 -16.59 13.44 16.99
N ASN A 85 -16.15 12.61 17.94
CA ASN A 85 -14.80 12.02 17.96
C ASN A 85 -14.85 10.51 18.21
N ILE A 86 -14.18 9.74 17.36
CA ILE A 86 -13.88 8.31 17.55
C ILE A 86 -12.37 8.17 17.71
N GLY A 87 -11.92 7.62 18.83
CA GLY A 87 -10.51 7.44 19.16
C GLY A 87 -9.79 6.44 18.27
N SER A 88 -8.46 6.42 18.41
CA SER A 88 -7.61 5.46 17.71
C SER A 88 -7.88 4.04 18.21
N GLN A 89 -7.93 3.09 17.27
CA GLN A 89 -8.18 1.67 17.57
C GLN A 89 -9.47 1.42 18.37
N ALA A 90 -10.43 2.36 18.34
CA ALA A 90 -11.65 2.29 19.15
C ALA A 90 -12.43 0.99 18.93
N PHE A 91 -12.50 0.48 17.70
CA PHE A 91 -13.18 -0.76 17.30
C PHE A 91 -12.24 -1.72 16.54
N ILE A 92 -10.95 -1.78 16.91
CA ILE A 92 -10.02 -2.76 16.32
C ILE A 92 -10.36 -4.18 16.79
N TRP A 93 -10.14 -5.20 15.96
CA TRP A 93 -10.33 -6.63 16.28
C TRP A 93 -11.75 -7.02 16.74
N CYS A 94 -12.78 -6.29 16.34
CA CYS A 94 -14.16 -6.70 16.53
C CYS A 94 -14.58 -7.64 15.40
N ASP A 95 -14.06 -8.88 15.38
CA ASP A 95 -14.18 -9.78 14.24
C ASP A 95 -15.61 -10.19 13.86
N ALA A 96 -16.58 -10.04 14.76
CA ALA A 96 -17.99 -10.26 14.47
C ALA A 96 -18.70 -9.02 13.86
N LEU A 97 -18.05 -7.86 13.86
CA LEU A 97 -18.64 -6.59 13.44
C LEU A 97 -18.83 -6.60 11.92
N THR A 98 -20.09 -6.61 11.50
CA THR A 98 -20.49 -6.70 10.08
C THR A 98 -20.82 -5.35 9.47
N SER A 99 -21.28 -4.40 10.28
CA SER A 99 -21.74 -3.10 9.81
C SER A 99 -21.53 -1.99 10.83
N VAL A 100 -21.13 -0.81 10.33
CA VAL A 100 -21.00 0.43 11.10
C VAL A 100 -21.85 1.50 10.42
N THR A 101 -22.63 2.25 11.20
CA THR A 101 -23.27 3.48 10.73
C THR A 101 -22.71 4.70 11.46
N LEU A 102 -22.32 5.74 10.72
CA LEU A 102 -21.76 6.98 11.26
C LEU A 102 -22.76 8.13 11.13
N GLY A 103 -23.11 8.73 12.27
CA GLY A 103 -23.97 9.92 12.34
C GLY A 103 -23.32 11.17 11.74
N LYS A 104 -24.12 12.24 11.58
CA LYS A 104 -23.69 13.47 10.91
C LYS A 104 -22.66 14.29 11.71
N GLY A 105 -22.57 14.08 13.02
CA GLY A 105 -21.68 14.81 13.92
C GLY A 105 -20.22 14.34 13.90
N VAL A 106 -19.96 13.12 13.42
CA VAL A 106 -18.61 12.53 13.41
C VAL A 106 -17.70 13.39 12.53
N SER A 107 -16.71 14.02 13.15
CA SER A 107 -15.75 14.92 12.50
C SER A 107 -14.30 14.44 12.65
N HIS A 108 -14.02 13.58 13.63
CA HIS A 108 -12.72 12.94 13.82
C HIS A 108 -12.85 11.43 13.98
N ILE A 109 -12.03 10.69 13.22
CA ILE A 109 -11.83 9.24 13.35
C ILE A 109 -10.33 9.01 13.50
N GLY A 110 -9.95 8.41 14.62
CA GLY A 110 -8.57 8.11 14.96
C GLY A 110 -7.98 7.02 14.08
N SER A 111 -6.65 6.88 14.14
CA SER A 111 -5.91 5.86 13.40
C SER A 111 -6.44 4.47 13.71
N GLU A 112 -6.64 3.64 12.67
CA GLU A 112 -7.03 2.23 12.78
C GLU A 112 -8.33 2.00 13.58
N ALA A 113 -9.19 3.02 13.72
CA ALA A 113 -10.40 2.94 14.54
C ALA A 113 -11.31 1.75 14.17
N PHE A 114 -11.31 1.33 12.90
CA PHE A 114 -12.10 0.20 12.39
C PHE A 114 -11.23 -0.87 11.68
N SER A 115 -9.92 -0.89 11.95
CA SER A 115 -9.00 -1.84 11.34
C SER A 115 -9.22 -3.26 11.86
N GLU A 116 -8.80 -4.26 11.08
CA GLU A 116 -8.79 -5.67 11.49
C GLU A 116 -10.15 -6.20 11.98
N ASN A 117 -11.24 -5.75 11.34
CA ASN A 117 -12.58 -6.28 11.56
C ASN A 117 -12.93 -7.25 10.43
N LEU A 118 -12.59 -8.53 10.60
CA LEU A 118 -12.61 -9.50 9.49
C LEU A 118 -14.00 -9.74 8.88
N SER A 119 -15.08 -9.53 9.64
CA SER A 119 -16.46 -9.65 9.14
C SER A 119 -17.08 -8.33 8.65
N LEU A 120 -16.35 -7.21 8.72
CA LEU A 120 -16.89 -5.91 8.35
C LEU A 120 -17.18 -5.86 6.86
N ALA A 121 -18.47 -5.77 6.53
CA ALA A 121 -18.96 -5.77 5.16
C ALA A 121 -19.36 -4.36 4.69
N SER A 122 -19.72 -3.47 5.62
CA SER A 122 -20.15 -2.11 5.28
C SER A 122 -19.87 -1.07 6.35
N ILE A 123 -19.52 0.13 5.90
CA ILE A 123 -19.54 1.35 6.69
C ILE A 123 -20.43 2.34 5.94
N GLU A 124 -21.50 2.79 6.58
CA GLU A 124 -22.43 3.75 5.99
C GLU A 124 -22.39 5.07 6.74
N VAL A 125 -22.20 6.16 6.00
CA VAL A 125 -22.10 7.50 6.57
C VAL A 125 -23.39 8.26 6.30
N HIS A 126 -23.94 8.91 7.32
CA HIS A 126 -25.10 9.78 7.17
C HIS A 126 -24.85 10.83 6.05
N PRO A 127 -25.81 11.07 5.13
CA PRO A 127 -25.59 11.92 3.95
C PRO A 127 -25.16 13.36 4.31
N ASP A 128 -25.69 13.88 5.41
CA ASP A 128 -25.38 15.23 5.93
C ASP A 128 -24.07 15.32 6.72
N ASN A 129 -23.30 14.23 6.86
CA ASN A 129 -21.98 14.31 7.49
C ASN A 129 -21.06 15.21 6.64
N LEU A 130 -20.42 16.19 7.28
CA LEU A 130 -19.61 17.21 6.59
C LEU A 130 -18.15 16.78 6.36
N HIS A 131 -17.69 15.68 6.97
CA HIS A 131 -16.29 15.27 7.01
C HIS A 131 -15.99 13.93 6.35
N TYR A 132 -16.99 13.05 6.29
CA TYR A 132 -16.87 11.70 5.75
C TYR A 132 -18.00 11.37 4.79
N VAL A 133 -17.80 10.31 4.01
CA VAL A 133 -18.80 9.75 3.10
C VAL A 133 -18.53 8.26 2.90
N SER A 134 -19.58 7.46 2.71
CA SER A 134 -19.46 6.08 2.25
C SER A 134 -19.57 6.01 0.73
N ARG A 135 -18.73 5.18 0.10
CA ARG A 135 -18.81 4.86 -1.33
C ARG A 135 -18.51 3.37 -1.51
N ASP A 136 -19.42 2.64 -2.15
CA ASP A 136 -19.35 1.18 -2.28
C ASP A 136 -19.10 0.50 -0.92
N SER A 137 -19.77 1.02 0.11
CA SER A 137 -19.68 0.62 1.52
C SER A 137 -18.30 0.78 2.19
N ALA A 138 -17.33 1.40 1.52
CA ALA A 138 -16.06 1.81 2.11
C ALA A 138 -16.12 3.27 2.61
N LEU A 139 -15.33 3.58 3.62
CA LEU A 139 -15.27 4.88 4.27
C LEU A 139 -14.21 5.78 3.62
N PHE A 140 -14.59 7.01 3.30
CA PHE A 140 -13.72 8.03 2.73
C PHE A 140 -13.85 9.35 3.50
N ASN A 141 -12.88 10.24 3.32
CA ASN A 141 -13.10 11.65 3.63
C ASN A 141 -14.17 12.26 2.70
N LYS A 142 -14.79 13.38 3.10
CA LYS A 142 -15.92 13.97 2.35
C LYS A 142 -15.59 14.30 0.90
N ALA A 143 -14.35 14.68 0.63
CA ALA A 143 -13.87 15.04 -0.70
C ALA A 143 -13.60 13.81 -1.61
N LEU A 144 -13.71 12.58 -1.10
CA LEU A 144 -13.35 11.33 -1.79
C LEU A 144 -11.89 11.30 -2.27
N THR A 145 -11.00 12.03 -1.60
CA THR A 145 -9.56 12.05 -1.92
C THR A 145 -8.75 11.06 -1.09
N THR A 146 -9.33 10.53 -0.02
CA THR A 146 -8.67 9.56 0.86
C THR A 146 -9.63 8.43 1.19
N ILE A 147 -9.25 7.19 0.86
CA ILE A 147 -9.89 6.01 1.43
C ILE A 147 -9.34 5.78 2.83
N ILE A 148 -10.23 5.69 3.80
CA ILE A 148 -9.91 5.60 5.23
C ILE A 148 -10.04 4.17 5.72
N GLN A 149 -11.12 3.48 5.34
CA GLN A 149 -11.33 2.08 5.70
C GLN A 149 -12.10 1.34 4.61
N TYR A 150 -11.49 0.29 4.08
CA TYR A 150 -12.12 -0.74 3.29
C TYR A 150 -12.69 -1.84 4.20
N PRO A 151 -13.94 -2.29 4.01
CA PRO A 151 -14.52 -3.38 4.80
C PRO A 151 -13.87 -4.74 4.46
N CYS A 152 -13.16 -5.36 5.42
CA CYS A 152 -12.34 -6.55 5.20
C CYS A 152 -13.11 -7.78 4.69
N ALA A 153 -14.42 -7.88 4.97
CA ALA A 153 -15.24 -9.01 4.51
C ALA A 153 -15.59 -8.95 3.02
N ARG A 154 -15.38 -7.81 2.36
CA ARG A 154 -15.61 -7.69 0.93
C ARG A 154 -14.60 -8.54 0.15
N SER A 155 -15.09 -9.22 -0.87
CA SER A 155 -14.31 -10.15 -1.68
C SER A 155 -14.23 -9.72 -3.15
N GLY A 156 -13.23 -10.25 -3.85
CA GLY A 156 -13.05 -10.03 -5.28
C GLY A 156 -12.21 -8.81 -5.60
N ALA A 157 -12.43 -8.26 -6.79
CA ALA A 157 -11.69 -7.11 -7.29
C ALA A 157 -12.28 -5.78 -6.79
N TYR A 158 -11.42 -4.80 -6.54
CA TYR A 158 -11.84 -3.43 -6.20
C TYR A 158 -11.17 -2.40 -7.10
N THR A 159 -11.92 -1.37 -7.49
CA THR A 159 -11.40 -0.21 -8.23
C THR A 159 -11.51 1.00 -7.35
N ILE A 160 -10.37 1.60 -6.99
CA ILE A 160 -10.35 2.85 -6.23
C ILE A 160 -10.83 3.98 -7.14
N PRO A 161 -11.72 4.89 -6.69
CA PRO A 161 -12.19 6.01 -7.50
C PRO A 161 -11.06 6.97 -7.93
N ASP A 162 -11.12 7.50 -9.16
CA ASP A 162 -10.12 8.44 -9.72
C ASP A 162 -9.99 9.78 -8.97
N THR A 163 -10.85 10.05 -7.98
CA THR A 163 -10.73 11.20 -7.09
C THR A 163 -9.72 10.98 -5.96
N VAL A 164 -9.37 9.72 -5.69
CA VAL A 164 -8.50 9.35 -4.56
C VAL A 164 -7.06 9.70 -4.88
N THR A 165 -6.43 10.46 -3.98
CA THR A 165 -5.02 10.81 -4.03
C THR A 165 -4.20 10.06 -2.97
N THR A 166 -4.86 9.60 -1.90
CA THR A 166 -4.21 8.93 -0.76
C THR A 166 -4.91 7.63 -0.41
N ILE A 167 -4.13 6.55 -0.33
CA ILE A 167 -4.54 5.31 0.31
C ILE A 167 -4.14 5.42 1.77
N GLY A 168 -5.15 5.62 2.63
CA GLY A 168 -4.93 5.95 4.03
C GLY A 168 -4.31 4.81 4.83
N LYS A 169 -3.70 5.16 5.96
CA LYS A 169 -3.06 4.24 6.90
C LYS A 169 -3.98 3.07 7.22
N SER A 170 -3.47 1.85 7.00
CA SER A 170 -4.19 0.58 7.25
C SER A 170 -5.56 0.45 6.54
N SER A 171 -5.83 1.25 5.50
CA SER A 171 -7.17 1.31 4.90
C SER A 171 -7.65 -0.01 4.30
N PHE A 172 -6.76 -0.83 3.73
CA PHE A 172 -7.07 -2.19 3.27
C PHE A 172 -6.46 -3.28 4.16
N PHE A 173 -5.99 -2.93 5.35
CA PHE A 173 -5.30 -3.89 6.21
C PHE A 173 -6.16 -5.13 6.49
N ALA A 174 -5.56 -6.32 6.38
CA ALA A 174 -6.21 -7.61 6.54
C ALA A 174 -7.47 -7.82 5.66
N SER A 175 -7.52 -7.17 4.48
CA SER A 175 -8.53 -7.47 3.45
C SER A 175 -8.24 -8.81 2.77
N ILE A 176 -8.35 -9.89 3.53
CA ILE A 176 -7.90 -11.24 3.16
C ILE A 176 -8.61 -11.82 1.95
N ASN A 177 -9.76 -11.28 1.55
CA ASN A 177 -10.54 -11.73 0.40
C ASN A 177 -10.41 -10.82 -0.84
N LEU A 178 -9.60 -9.75 -0.76
CA LEU A 178 -9.31 -8.86 -1.89
C LEU A 178 -8.36 -9.57 -2.86
N THR A 179 -8.83 -9.88 -4.07
CA THR A 179 -8.06 -10.67 -5.05
C THR A 179 -7.34 -9.82 -6.08
N ALA A 180 -7.86 -8.62 -6.36
CA ALA A 180 -7.28 -7.67 -7.30
C ALA A 180 -7.64 -6.24 -6.88
N ILE A 181 -6.74 -5.31 -7.19
CA ILE A 181 -6.98 -3.88 -6.96
C ILE A 181 -6.51 -3.05 -8.15
N THR A 182 -7.35 -2.11 -8.57
CA THR A 182 -6.99 -1.06 -9.53
C THR A 182 -6.77 0.23 -8.76
N ILE A 183 -5.53 0.71 -8.78
CA ILE A 183 -5.12 1.99 -8.20
C ILE A 183 -5.07 3.01 -9.35
N PRO A 184 -5.82 4.14 -9.28
CA PRO A 184 -5.82 5.13 -10.35
C PRO A 184 -4.56 6.02 -10.31
N ASP A 185 -4.23 6.61 -11.46
CA ASP A 185 -3.09 7.53 -11.64
C ASP A 185 -3.22 8.85 -10.82
N SER A 186 -4.36 9.06 -10.16
CA SER A 186 -4.54 10.17 -9.22
C SER A 186 -3.85 9.92 -7.88
N VAL A 187 -3.55 8.66 -7.53
CA VAL A 187 -2.92 8.32 -6.24
C VAL A 187 -1.46 8.71 -6.24
N THR A 188 -1.06 9.48 -5.23
CA THR A 188 0.33 9.91 -5.02
C THR A 188 0.96 9.28 -3.77
N THR A 189 0.13 8.79 -2.84
CA THR A 189 0.59 8.31 -1.53
C THR A 189 -0.13 7.02 -1.13
N ILE A 190 0.65 6.02 -0.73
CA ILE A 190 0.20 4.83 -0.02
C ILE A 190 0.78 4.91 1.40
N GLU A 191 -0.06 5.11 2.40
CA GLU A 191 0.40 5.28 3.78
C GLU A 191 0.75 3.94 4.45
N MET A 192 1.24 4.03 5.70
CA MET A 192 1.68 2.90 6.49
C MET A 192 0.64 1.76 6.49
N SER A 193 1.10 0.56 6.17
CA SER A 193 0.30 -0.66 6.12
C SER A 193 -0.96 -0.58 5.24
N GLY A 194 -0.99 0.32 4.24
CA GLY A 194 -2.16 0.55 3.40
C GLY A 194 -2.80 -0.71 2.81
N PHE A 195 -1.97 -1.71 2.46
CA PHE A 195 -2.37 -3.04 1.97
C PHE A 195 -1.79 -4.18 2.83
N GLY A 196 -1.44 -3.91 4.09
CA GLY A 196 -0.89 -4.94 4.98
C GLY A 196 -1.82 -6.15 5.10
N TYR A 197 -1.28 -7.35 5.00
CA TYR A 197 -1.96 -8.63 5.13
C TYR A 197 -3.15 -8.84 4.16
N CYS A 198 -3.11 -8.24 2.97
CA CYS A 198 -4.00 -8.60 1.86
C CYS A 198 -3.63 -9.97 1.26
N ARG A 199 -3.86 -11.05 2.01
CA ARG A 199 -3.34 -12.40 1.74
C ARG A 199 -3.84 -13.06 0.44
N SER A 200 -4.89 -12.55 -0.19
CA SER A 200 -5.39 -13.05 -1.49
C SER A 200 -4.97 -12.22 -2.70
N LEU A 201 -4.25 -11.10 -2.49
CA LEU A 201 -3.80 -10.25 -3.58
C LEU A 201 -2.64 -10.93 -4.30
N THR A 202 -2.79 -11.21 -5.59
CA THR A 202 -1.83 -12.02 -6.37
C THR A 202 -0.89 -11.19 -7.24
N SER A 203 -1.32 -10.01 -7.67
CA SER A 203 -0.53 -9.07 -8.45
C SER A 203 -0.92 -7.65 -8.11
N LEU A 204 0.03 -6.74 -8.25
CA LEU A 204 -0.17 -5.32 -8.00
C LEU A 204 0.61 -4.47 -9.00
N THR A 205 -0.07 -3.51 -9.62
CA THR A 205 0.58 -2.45 -10.38
C THR A 205 0.39 -1.14 -9.62
N ILE A 206 1.49 -0.55 -9.16
CA ILE A 206 1.48 0.75 -8.48
C ILE A 206 1.70 1.83 -9.54
N PRO A 207 0.77 2.80 -9.70
CA PRO A 207 0.88 3.86 -10.70
C PRO A 207 2.13 4.72 -10.52
N ASN A 208 2.71 5.18 -11.63
CA ASN A 208 3.90 6.05 -11.62
C ASN A 208 3.70 7.40 -10.92
N SER A 209 2.45 7.81 -10.69
CA SER A 209 2.09 8.99 -9.89
C SER A 209 2.41 8.82 -8.40
N VAL A 210 2.56 7.58 -7.91
CA VAL A 210 2.89 7.30 -6.52
C VAL A 210 4.33 7.66 -6.24
N THR A 211 4.54 8.61 -5.34
CA THR A 211 5.86 9.07 -4.91
C THR A 211 6.21 8.60 -3.50
N ASN A 212 5.21 8.17 -2.71
CA ASN A 212 5.39 7.77 -1.31
C ASN A 212 4.71 6.42 -1.04
N ILE A 213 5.48 5.47 -0.51
CA ILE A 213 5.02 4.16 -0.04
C ILE A 213 5.47 4.03 1.43
N GLY A 214 4.52 3.92 2.34
CA GLY A 214 4.77 3.87 3.77
C GLY A 214 5.33 2.54 4.26
N MET A 215 5.82 2.57 5.50
CA MET A 215 6.26 1.38 6.25
C MET A 215 5.20 0.27 6.19
N SER A 216 5.64 -0.98 6.01
CA SER A 216 4.77 -2.16 5.97
C SER A 216 3.64 -2.12 4.93
N ALA A 217 3.68 -1.23 3.92
CA ALA A 217 2.56 -0.99 3.01
C ALA A 217 1.98 -2.26 2.38
N PHE A 218 2.81 -3.28 2.11
CA PHE A 218 2.42 -4.56 1.53
C PHE A 218 2.84 -5.76 2.40
N ALA A 219 3.20 -5.53 3.66
CA ALA A 219 3.64 -6.58 4.58
C ALA A 219 2.58 -7.69 4.69
N GLY A 220 2.97 -8.96 4.61
CA GLY A 220 2.08 -10.11 4.77
C GLY A 220 1.14 -10.36 3.59
N CYS A 221 1.35 -9.73 2.43
CA CYS A 221 0.66 -10.09 1.18
C CYS A 221 1.20 -11.43 0.64
N SER A 222 0.97 -12.51 1.36
CA SER A 222 1.65 -13.80 1.15
C SER A 222 1.37 -14.46 -0.21
N SER A 223 0.26 -14.13 -0.88
CA SER A 223 -0.04 -14.62 -2.24
C SER A 223 0.48 -13.71 -3.37
N LEU A 224 1.15 -12.60 -3.05
CA LEU A 224 1.59 -11.60 -4.02
C LEU A 224 2.76 -12.14 -4.84
N VAL A 225 2.51 -12.51 -6.09
CA VAL A 225 3.51 -13.12 -6.98
C VAL A 225 4.34 -12.08 -7.72
N SER A 226 3.73 -10.94 -8.05
CA SER A 226 4.36 -9.87 -8.84
C SER A 226 3.89 -8.49 -8.40
N VAL A 227 4.82 -7.54 -8.39
CA VAL A 227 4.59 -6.12 -8.09
C VAL A 227 5.34 -5.27 -9.09
N THR A 228 4.66 -4.28 -9.68
CA THR A 228 5.31 -3.21 -10.44
C THR A 228 5.40 -1.97 -9.56
N LEU A 229 6.63 -1.53 -9.28
CA LEU A 229 6.93 -0.33 -8.51
C LEU A 229 6.86 0.93 -9.39
N PRO A 230 6.49 2.10 -8.83
CA PRO A 230 6.50 3.35 -9.55
C PRO A 230 7.94 3.87 -9.73
N HIS A 231 8.24 4.59 -10.81
CA HIS A 231 9.62 5.05 -11.06
C HIS A 231 10.08 6.19 -10.15
N ALA A 232 9.15 6.91 -9.51
CA ALA A 232 9.42 8.14 -8.77
C ALA A 232 9.73 7.95 -7.27
N ILE A 233 9.65 6.73 -6.73
CA ILE A 233 9.97 6.48 -5.31
C ILE A 233 11.47 6.55 -5.05
N THR A 234 11.82 7.05 -3.86
CA THR A 234 13.21 7.23 -3.44
C THR A 234 13.65 6.24 -2.35
N SER A 235 12.71 5.57 -1.70
CA SER A 235 12.95 4.59 -0.65
C SER A 235 11.96 3.43 -0.71
N LEU A 236 12.39 2.29 -0.19
CA LEU A 236 11.51 1.26 0.35
C LEU A 236 11.64 1.29 1.86
N GLU A 237 10.56 1.63 2.55
CA GLU A 237 10.55 1.74 4.01
C GLU A 237 10.66 0.36 4.69
N ALA A 238 10.86 0.37 6.02
CA ALA A 238 10.93 -0.85 6.80
C ALA A 238 9.70 -1.75 6.55
N ASN A 239 9.94 -3.05 6.45
CA ASN A 239 8.93 -4.10 6.25
C ASN A 239 8.04 -3.95 5.00
N THR A 240 8.37 -3.10 4.01
CA THR A 240 7.47 -2.80 2.88
C THR A 240 6.86 -4.04 2.21
N PHE A 241 7.67 -5.09 1.99
CA PHE A 241 7.27 -6.40 1.45
C PHE A 241 7.56 -7.56 2.41
N TYR A 242 7.66 -7.29 3.72
CA TYR A 242 7.82 -8.32 4.74
C TYR A 242 6.80 -9.45 4.55
N GLN A 243 7.19 -10.73 4.65
CA GLN A 243 6.28 -11.88 4.48
C GLN A 243 5.48 -11.91 3.16
N CYS A 244 6.01 -11.35 2.06
CA CYS A 244 5.49 -11.59 0.72
C CYS A 244 6.00 -12.94 0.19
N GLU A 245 5.55 -14.03 0.82
CA GLU A 245 6.09 -15.39 0.64
C GLU A 245 6.05 -15.91 -0.81
N SER A 246 5.09 -15.47 -1.63
CA SER A 246 4.95 -15.87 -3.04
C SER A 246 5.67 -14.95 -4.03
N LEU A 247 6.26 -13.83 -3.60
CA LEU A 247 6.90 -12.87 -4.49
C LEU A 247 8.13 -13.52 -5.12
N THR A 248 8.14 -13.69 -6.44
CA THR A 248 9.20 -14.45 -7.13
C THR A 248 10.38 -13.61 -7.55
N SER A 249 10.08 -12.40 -8.05
CA SER A 249 11.05 -11.40 -8.42
C SER A 249 10.47 -9.99 -8.33
N ILE A 250 11.34 -8.99 -8.20
CA ILE A 250 10.96 -7.58 -8.18
C ILE A 250 12.05 -6.74 -8.84
N THR A 251 11.65 -5.66 -9.52
CA THR A 251 12.57 -4.64 -10.05
C THR A 251 12.50 -3.40 -9.18
N ILE A 252 13.66 -2.98 -8.66
CA ILE A 252 13.86 -1.77 -7.86
C ILE A 252 14.23 -0.62 -8.80
N PRO A 253 13.41 0.45 -8.88
CA PRO A 253 13.66 1.59 -9.75
C PRO A 253 14.97 2.32 -9.40
N ALA A 254 15.61 2.93 -10.41
CA ALA A 254 16.90 3.61 -10.27
C ALA A 254 16.89 4.78 -9.25
N GLY A 255 15.73 5.37 -8.96
CA GLY A 255 15.58 6.44 -7.99
C GLY A 255 15.63 5.99 -6.53
N VAL A 256 15.53 4.69 -6.26
CA VAL A 256 15.58 4.15 -4.89
C VAL A 256 17.01 4.23 -4.36
N THR A 257 17.19 5.01 -3.30
CA THR A 257 18.48 5.26 -2.65
C THR A 257 18.60 4.61 -1.27
N ASN A 258 17.48 4.17 -0.69
CA ASN A 258 17.42 3.53 0.63
C ASN A 258 16.46 2.33 0.63
N ILE A 259 16.87 1.23 1.27
CA ILE A 259 16.04 0.05 1.55
C ILE A 259 16.06 -0.21 3.06
N GLY A 260 14.90 -0.11 3.70
CA GLY A 260 14.75 -0.20 5.15
C GLY A 260 14.88 -1.62 5.71
N GLU A 261 14.94 -1.67 7.04
CA GLU A 261 14.95 -2.89 7.84
C GLU A 261 13.87 -3.88 7.39
N CYS A 262 14.27 -5.13 7.17
CA CYS A 262 13.35 -6.24 6.90
C CYS A 262 12.41 -6.05 5.69
N ALA A 263 12.74 -5.14 4.76
CA ALA A 263 11.89 -4.79 3.62
C ALA A 263 11.42 -6.00 2.80
N PHE A 264 12.24 -7.05 2.69
CA PHE A 264 11.96 -8.33 2.02
C PHE A 264 12.23 -9.54 2.93
N TRP A 265 12.11 -9.40 4.26
CA TRP A 265 12.29 -10.53 5.17
C TRP A 265 11.13 -11.53 5.01
N ILE A 266 11.44 -12.84 4.98
CA ILE A 266 10.50 -13.97 4.80
C ILE A 266 9.78 -13.88 3.44
N CYS A 267 10.51 -13.45 2.41
CA CYS A 267 10.09 -13.59 1.02
C CYS A 267 10.64 -14.92 0.47
N ASP A 268 10.05 -16.03 0.89
CA ASP A 268 10.57 -17.39 0.68
C ASP A 268 10.69 -17.79 -0.81
N SER A 269 9.85 -17.23 -1.68
CA SER A 269 9.90 -17.47 -3.13
C SER A 269 10.76 -16.47 -3.89
N LEU A 270 11.31 -15.44 -3.22
CA LEU A 270 12.03 -14.35 -3.89
C LEU A 270 13.42 -14.81 -4.28
N THR A 271 13.57 -15.15 -5.57
CA THR A 271 14.83 -15.70 -6.12
C THR A 271 15.67 -14.66 -6.83
N ALA A 272 15.07 -13.56 -7.27
CA ALA A 272 15.76 -12.50 -8.00
C ALA A 272 15.23 -11.11 -7.64
N VAL A 273 16.14 -10.19 -7.32
CA VAL A 273 15.84 -8.77 -7.20
C VAL A 273 16.69 -8.04 -8.23
N TYR A 274 16.06 -7.24 -9.08
CA TYR A 274 16.72 -6.53 -10.15
C TYR A 274 16.81 -5.04 -9.81
N PHE A 275 17.99 -4.44 -9.93
CA PHE A 275 18.22 -3.03 -9.65
C PHE A 275 18.49 -2.29 -10.95
N ASP A 276 17.71 -1.24 -11.20
CA ASP A 276 17.81 -0.40 -12.40
C ASP A 276 18.80 0.78 -12.23
N GLY A 277 19.46 0.89 -11.07
CA GLY A 277 20.40 1.96 -10.74
C GLY A 277 21.62 1.49 -9.95
N ASP A 278 22.33 2.46 -9.36
CA ASP A 278 23.42 2.22 -8.42
C ASP A 278 22.93 1.49 -7.16
N ALA A 279 23.85 0.88 -6.42
CA ALA A 279 23.51 0.22 -5.16
C ALA A 279 22.95 1.24 -4.14
N PRO A 280 21.71 1.04 -3.62
CA PRO A 280 21.19 1.90 -2.58
C PRO A 280 21.90 1.65 -1.24
N ALA A 281 21.72 2.53 -0.26
CA ALA A 281 21.93 2.12 1.12
C ALA A 281 20.86 1.10 1.51
N ALA A 282 21.24 0.04 2.22
CA ALA A 282 20.29 -0.96 2.70
C ALA A 282 20.62 -1.39 4.11
N ASP A 283 19.56 -1.66 4.89
CA ASP A 283 19.72 -2.35 6.15
C ASP A 283 20.26 -3.78 5.94
N ASN A 284 20.95 -4.29 6.94
CA ASN A 284 21.54 -5.63 6.93
C ASN A 284 20.48 -6.73 6.79
N ASP A 285 19.30 -6.52 7.38
CA ASP A 285 18.21 -7.49 7.40
C ASP A 285 17.19 -7.26 6.28
N ALA A 286 17.44 -6.29 5.38
CA ALA A 286 16.55 -5.94 4.27
C ALA A 286 16.13 -7.15 3.43
N PHE A 287 17.01 -8.15 3.28
CA PHE A 287 16.76 -9.39 2.54
C PHE A 287 16.97 -10.65 3.40
N PHE A 288 16.85 -10.56 4.72
CA PHE A 288 17.04 -11.71 5.60
C PHE A 288 16.04 -12.83 5.27
N ASP A 289 16.44 -14.09 5.39
CA ASP A 289 15.65 -15.28 5.05
C ASP A 289 15.03 -15.37 3.63
N SER A 290 15.40 -14.50 2.69
CA SER A 290 15.02 -14.61 1.25
C SER A 290 16.10 -15.33 0.43
N PRO A 291 15.80 -16.25 -0.50
CA PRO A 291 16.82 -16.92 -1.32
C PRO A 291 17.40 -16.05 -2.46
N ALA A 292 17.13 -14.74 -2.47
CA ALA A 292 17.39 -13.86 -3.60
C ALA A 292 18.87 -13.73 -3.99
N THR A 293 19.14 -13.76 -5.29
CA THR A 293 20.32 -13.13 -5.89
C THR A 293 19.96 -11.71 -6.34
N LEU A 294 20.85 -10.76 -6.06
CA LEU A 294 20.64 -9.34 -6.36
C LEU A 294 21.35 -8.98 -7.68
N TYR A 295 20.56 -8.71 -8.72
CA TYR A 295 21.05 -8.43 -10.06
C TYR A 295 21.11 -6.93 -10.32
N TYR A 296 22.23 -6.44 -10.84
CA TYR A 296 22.41 -5.02 -11.14
C TYR A 296 22.87 -4.76 -12.57
N LEU A 297 22.48 -3.61 -13.13
CA LEU A 297 22.89 -3.26 -14.49
C LEU A 297 24.41 -3.09 -14.60
N PRO A 298 25.04 -3.57 -15.67
CA PRO A 298 26.44 -3.24 -15.92
C PRO A 298 26.67 -1.72 -15.98
N GLY A 299 27.81 -1.27 -15.48
CA GLY A 299 28.15 0.16 -15.42
C GLY A 299 27.57 0.90 -14.21
N SER A 300 26.65 0.28 -13.46
CA SER A 300 26.22 0.80 -12.15
C SER A 300 27.32 0.62 -11.09
N SER A 301 27.27 1.45 -10.06
CA SER A 301 28.28 1.58 -9.01
C SER A 301 27.76 1.13 -7.64
N GLY A 302 28.67 0.91 -6.69
CA GLY A 302 28.34 0.55 -5.30
C GLY A 302 28.08 -0.94 -5.05
N TRP A 303 28.29 -1.81 -6.04
CA TRP A 303 28.07 -3.25 -5.93
C TRP A 303 29.35 -4.01 -5.55
N ASP A 304 29.30 -4.73 -4.44
CA ASP A 304 30.28 -5.75 -4.04
C ASP A 304 29.80 -7.16 -4.40
N ALA A 305 30.62 -8.19 -4.16
CA ALA A 305 30.23 -9.60 -4.36
C ALA A 305 28.99 -10.00 -3.54
N THR A 306 28.72 -9.30 -2.44
CA THR A 306 27.48 -9.40 -1.67
C THR A 306 26.92 -8.02 -1.34
N PHE A 307 25.59 -7.93 -1.20
CA PHE A 307 24.88 -6.73 -0.75
C PHE A 307 23.78 -7.17 0.22
N SER A 308 23.74 -6.59 1.44
CA SER A 308 22.91 -7.05 2.56
C SER A 308 22.92 -8.59 2.73
N TYR A 309 24.13 -9.15 2.77
CA TYR A 309 24.40 -10.60 2.91
C TYR A 309 23.85 -11.50 1.80
N ARG A 310 23.37 -10.94 0.69
CA ARG A 310 22.95 -11.70 -0.50
C ARG A 310 23.98 -11.63 -1.62
N PRO A 311 24.16 -12.71 -2.40
CA PRO A 311 25.05 -12.67 -3.55
C PRO A 311 24.54 -11.66 -4.57
N THR A 312 25.47 -10.94 -5.19
CA THR A 312 25.16 -10.05 -6.31
C THR A 312 25.62 -10.65 -7.64
N ALA A 313 24.99 -10.24 -8.74
CA ALA A 313 25.38 -10.65 -10.09
C ALA A 313 25.05 -9.56 -11.11
N LEU A 314 25.71 -9.57 -12.26
CA LEU A 314 25.32 -8.70 -13.36
C LEU A 314 23.93 -9.11 -13.88
N TRP A 315 23.03 -8.13 -13.99
CA TRP A 315 21.80 -8.25 -14.74
C TRP A 315 22.13 -8.22 -16.23
N LEU A 316 22.53 -9.38 -16.75
CA LEU A 316 22.79 -9.54 -18.16
C LEU A 316 21.48 -9.82 -18.91
N PRO A 317 21.29 -9.21 -20.09
CA PRO A 317 20.13 -9.47 -20.92
C PRO A 317 20.08 -10.92 -21.37
N LYS A 318 18.88 -11.51 -21.29
CA LYS A 318 18.57 -12.76 -21.97
C LYS A 318 17.62 -12.47 -23.12
N ILE A 319 18.06 -12.69 -24.35
CA ILE A 319 17.26 -12.45 -25.55
C ILE A 319 17.02 -13.77 -26.28
N THR A 320 15.76 -14.06 -26.59
CA THR A 320 15.34 -15.26 -27.31
C THR A 320 14.56 -14.88 -28.56
N LEU A 321 14.69 -15.70 -29.61
CA LEU A 321 13.85 -15.60 -30.80
C LEU A 321 12.50 -16.27 -30.51
N SER A 322 11.43 -15.48 -30.47
CA SER A 322 10.09 -15.92 -30.10
C SER A 322 9.24 -16.27 -31.31
N SER A 323 9.50 -15.64 -32.45
CA SER A 323 8.91 -16.01 -33.74
C SER A 323 9.85 -15.66 -34.88
N HIS A 324 9.76 -16.38 -36.00
CA HIS A 324 10.47 -16.06 -37.22
C HIS A 324 9.68 -16.54 -38.44
N ASN A 325 9.43 -15.65 -39.39
CA ASN A 325 8.89 -15.96 -40.70
C ASN A 325 9.95 -15.69 -41.77
N PRO A 326 10.60 -16.75 -42.28
CA PRO A 326 11.68 -16.62 -43.27
C PRO A 326 11.22 -16.04 -44.61
N GLN A 327 9.91 -16.10 -44.94
CA GLN A 327 9.41 -15.67 -46.25
C GLN A 327 9.32 -14.15 -46.39
N ASN A 328 9.23 -13.43 -45.28
CA ASN A 328 9.10 -11.96 -45.28
C ASN A 328 10.04 -11.26 -44.30
N GLY A 329 11.06 -11.97 -43.78
CA GLY A 329 12.08 -11.36 -42.92
C GLY A 329 11.58 -10.90 -41.56
N LYS A 330 10.37 -11.30 -41.15
CA LYS A 330 9.79 -10.90 -39.87
C LYS A 330 10.24 -11.81 -38.74
N PHE A 331 10.57 -11.23 -37.60
CA PHE A 331 10.79 -11.97 -36.37
C PHE A 331 10.45 -11.16 -35.13
N THR A 332 10.16 -11.88 -34.06
CA THR A 332 9.92 -11.32 -32.73
C THR A 332 11.03 -11.78 -31.79
N LEU A 333 11.64 -10.84 -31.09
CA LEU A 333 12.58 -11.09 -30.01
C LEU A 333 11.86 -10.92 -28.67
N SER A 334 12.02 -11.87 -27.74
CA SER A 334 11.72 -11.64 -26.33
C SER A 334 13.00 -11.26 -25.60
N CYS A 335 12.97 -10.11 -24.95
CA CYS A 335 14.06 -9.51 -24.21
C CYS A 335 13.73 -9.53 -22.71
N PHE A 336 14.46 -10.34 -21.95
CA PHE A 336 14.42 -10.37 -20.50
C PHE A 336 15.59 -9.53 -19.98
N TRP A 337 15.37 -8.22 -19.86
CA TRP A 337 16.32 -7.25 -19.32
C TRP A 337 15.56 -6.00 -18.83
N SER A 338 16.27 -4.95 -18.38
CA SER A 338 15.62 -3.73 -17.92
C SER A 338 14.96 -2.97 -19.08
N VAL A 339 13.78 -2.39 -18.81
CA VAL A 339 13.04 -1.55 -19.75
C VAL A 339 13.88 -0.30 -20.07
N GLY A 340 13.81 0.18 -21.31
CA GLY A 340 14.56 1.36 -21.75
C GLY A 340 16.01 1.06 -22.16
N GLN A 341 16.55 -0.12 -21.86
CA GLN A 341 17.91 -0.46 -22.24
C GLN A 341 18.11 -0.53 -23.77
N PRO A 342 19.21 0.01 -24.30
CA PRO A 342 19.44 0.07 -25.74
C PRO A 342 19.81 -1.30 -26.31
N VAL A 343 19.18 -1.63 -27.44
CA VAL A 343 19.43 -2.86 -28.19
C VAL A 343 19.45 -2.57 -29.68
N ALA A 344 20.34 -3.25 -30.39
CA ALA A 344 20.47 -3.12 -31.84
C ALA A 344 20.43 -4.49 -32.51
N ILE A 345 19.69 -4.59 -33.61
CA ILE A 345 19.72 -5.75 -34.49
C ILE A 345 20.77 -5.48 -35.55
N GLN A 346 21.72 -6.39 -35.69
CA GLN A 346 22.71 -6.35 -36.75
C GLN A 346 22.51 -7.51 -37.71
N ALA A 347 22.79 -7.28 -39.00
CA ALA A 347 22.79 -8.32 -40.01
C ALA A 347 24.11 -8.41 -40.76
N THR A 348 24.39 -9.61 -41.29
CA THR A 348 25.49 -9.90 -42.23
C THR A 348 24.98 -10.88 -43.29
N THR A 349 25.62 -10.89 -44.45
CA THR A 349 25.34 -11.83 -45.55
C THR A 349 26.28 -13.05 -45.56
N SER A 350 27.32 -13.04 -44.71
CA SER A 350 28.29 -14.12 -44.58
C SER A 350 28.69 -14.34 -43.12
N LEU A 351 28.82 -15.61 -42.72
CA LEU A 351 29.42 -16.01 -41.43
C LEU A 351 30.92 -16.34 -41.55
N THR A 352 31.45 -16.55 -42.76
CA THR A 352 32.87 -16.86 -42.97
C THR A 352 33.76 -15.62 -42.93
N ASN A 353 33.21 -14.46 -43.30
CA ASN A 353 33.83 -13.14 -43.14
C ASN A 353 32.75 -12.11 -42.80
N PRO A 354 32.28 -12.07 -41.55
CA PRO A 354 31.09 -11.31 -41.20
C PRO A 354 31.34 -9.80 -41.21
N GLN A 355 30.53 -9.08 -41.97
CA GLN A 355 30.47 -7.61 -41.98
C GLN A 355 29.13 -7.20 -41.34
N TRP A 356 29.13 -7.11 -40.02
CA TRP A 356 27.92 -6.80 -39.26
C TRP A 356 27.54 -5.33 -39.38
N GLN A 357 26.33 -5.08 -39.89
CA GLN A 357 25.75 -3.74 -39.96
C GLN A 357 24.52 -3.65 -39.08
N THR A 358 24.38 -2.54 -38.33
CA THR A 358 23.16 -2.27 -37.58
C THR A 358 22.03 -1.92 -38.54
N ILE A 359 20.98 -2.74 -38.55
CA ILE A 359 19.79 -2.57 -39.39
C ILE A 359 18.58 -2.08 -38.59
N HIS A 360 18.65 -2.17 -37.26
CA HIS A 360 17.65 -1.62 -36.35
C HIS A 360 18.29 -1.25 -35.01
N ALA A 361 17.83 -0.16 -34.41
CA ALA A 361 18.15 0.21 -33.04
C ALA A 361 16.86 0.60 -32.32
N ALA A 362 16.69 0.08 -31.11
CA ALA A 362 15.52 0.29 -30.27
C ALA A 362 15.93 0.31 -28.79
N THR A 363 14.97 0.61 -27.93
CA THR A 363 15.05 0.38 -26.48
C THR A 363 14.08 -0.75 -26.12
N ILE A 364 14.40 -1.53 -25.09
CA ILE A 364 13.50 -2.60 -24.63
C ILE A 364 12.18 -1.98 -24.15
N PRO A 365 11.03 -2.32 -24.76
CA PRO A 365 9.73 -1.81 -24.34
C PRO A 365 9.24 -2.50 -23.07
N ALA A 366 8.23 -1.92 -22.42
CA ALA A 366 7.56 -2.54 -21.27
C ALA A 366 6.95 -3.92 -21.58
N SER A 367 6.63 -4.20 -22.85
CA SER A 367 6.16 -5.53 -23.27
C SER A 367 7.25 -6.60 -23.24
N GLY A 368 8.54 -6.22 -23.16
CA GLY A 368 9.67 -7.13 -23.26
C GLY A 368 9.83 -7.76 -24.65
N THR A 369 9.12 -7.27 -25.68
CA THR A 369 9.14 -7.84 -27.03
C THR A 369 9.51 -6.81 -28.09
N ILE A 370 10.36 -7.18 -29.03
CA ILE A 370 10.73 -6.36 -30.18
C ILE A 370 10.34 -7.11 -31.45
N ASP A 371 9.35 -6.59 -32.14
CA ASP A 371 8.95 -7.05 -33.47
C ASP A 371 9.74 -6.28 -34.53
N TYR A 372 10.36 -7.02 -35.45
CA TYR A 372 11.15 -6.43 -36.52
C TYR A 372 10.92 -7.15 -37.85
N GLU A 373 10.98 -6.38 -38.93
CA GLU A 373 10.92 -6.84 -40.32
C GLU A 373 12.18 -6.35 -41.04
N ASP A 374 13.03 -7.26 -41.51
CA ASP A 374 14.19 -6.91 -42.34
C ASP A 374 13.72 -6.68 -43.80
N PRO A 375 13.65 -5.42 -44.28
CA PRO A 375 13.17 -5.13 -45.64
C PRO A 375 14.09 -5.72 -46.73
N ASP A 376 15.35 -6.01 -46.40
CA ASP A 376 16.34 -6.53 -47.32
C ASP A 376 16.45 -8.06 -47.27
N SER A 377 15.61 -8.75 -46.47
CA SER A 377 15.72 -10.20 -46.29
C SER A 377 15.54 -10.96 -47.61
N ALA A 378 14.67 -10.45 -48.50
CA ALA A 378 14.36 -11.07 -49.78
C ALA A 378 15.43 -10.81 -50.86
N THR A 379 16.27 -9.79 -50.70
CA THR A 379 17.30 -9.42 -51.69
C THR A 379 18.62 -10.15 -51.48
N HIS A 380 18.73 -10.99 -50.46
CA HIS A 380 19.95 -11.70 -50.09
C HIS A 380 19.70 -13.21 -50.04
N SER A 381 20.55 -14.01 -50.71
CA SER A 381 20.46 -15.48 -50.69
C SER A 381 20.79 -16.08 -49.31
N SER A 382 21.41 -15.32 -48.43
CA SER A 382 21.68 -15.67 -47.04
C SER A 382 21.71 -14.40 -46.20
N ARG A 383 21.00 -14.43 -45.06
CA ARG A 383 20.88 -13.30 -44.14
C ARG A 383 20.98 -13.83 -42.71
N PHE A 384 21.97 -13.36 -41.96
CA PHE A 384 22.22 -13.77 -40.59
C PHE A 384 22.06 -12.56 -39.67
N TYR A 385 21.47 -12.79 -38.50
CA TYR A 385 21.19 -11.74 -37.53
C TYR A 385 21.95 -11.99 -36.24
N ARG A 386 22.36 -10.92 -35.56
CA ARG A 386 22.78 -10.95 -34.16
C ARG A 386 22.22 -9.75 -33.43
N ILE A 387 22.11 -9.89 -32.12
CA ILE A 387 21.72 -8.79 -31.26
C ILE A 387 22.95 -8.19 -30.63
N LEU A 388 23.13 -6.89 -30.84
CA LEU A 388 24.14 -6.09 -30.18
C LEU A 388 23.49 -5.39 -28.99
N ILE A 389 24.07 -5.61 -27.83
CA ILE A 389 23.67 -5.03 -26.56
C ILE A 389 24.80 -4.08 -26.17
N ARG A 390 24.47 -2.80 -26.00
CA ARG A 390 25.46 -1.82 -25.55
C ARG A 390 25.41 -1.82 -24.03
N ILE A 391 26.39 -2.51 -23.46
CA ILE A 391 26.62 -2.64 -22.03
C ILE A 391 27.53 -1.49 -21.59
#